data_AF-A0A0M9BQ44-F1
#
_entry.id   AF-A0A0M9BQ44-F1
#
_cell.length_a   1.000
_cell.length_b   1.000
_cell.length_c   1.000
_cell.angle_alpha   90.00
_cell.angle_beta   90.00
_cell.angle_gamma   90.00
#
_symmetry.space_group_name_H-M   'P 1'
#
loop_
_entity.id
_entity.type
_entity.pdbx_description
1 polymer ?
#
loop_
_entity_poly.entity_id
_entity_poly.type
_entity_poly.pdbx_seq_one_letter_code
_entity_poly.pdbx_strand_id
1 'polypeptide(L)'
;MRSSRFTPYLSFIGFGLIIMTLAINLIFKYGRGLDEGSLMLLSVANAVSLFFTLVWGLFGIIELYLLLKSNKKLKSRLHNGRISKEEFMKLAKNHKFSFVVNISYLVMLLIQLAYVIMNWDEVNV
;
A
#
# COMPACT_ATOMS: atom_id res chain seq x y z
N MET A 1 11.92 -1.85 -28.44
CA MET A 1 10.61 -1.60 -27.80
C MET A 1 10.63 -2.15 -26.38
N ARG A 2 10.73 -1.28 -25.35
CA ARG A 2 10.77 -1.74 -23.94
C ARG A 2 9.34 -2.04 -23.50
N SER A 3 9.01 -3.32 -23.36
CA SER A 3 7.75 -3.79 -22.77
C SER A 3 7.64 -3.25 -21.35
N SER A 4 6.92 -2.15 -21.15
CA SER A 4 6.70 -1.55 -19.84
C SER A 4 5.67 -2.40 -19.10
N ARG A 5 6.10 -3.52 -18.52
CA ARG A 5 5.34 -4.15 -17.44
C ARG A 5 5.28 -3.15 -16.29
N PHE A 6 4.08 -2.68 -15.97
CA PHE A 6 3.87 -1.83 -14.81
C PHE A 6 3.82 -2.75 -13.59
N THR A 7 4.85 -2.71 -12.75
CA THR A 7 4.91 -3.49 -11.51
C THR A 7 4.57 -2.57 -10.34
N PRO A 8 3.62 -2.93 -9.45
CA PRO A 8 3.16 -2.06 -8.36
C PRO A 8 4.13 -2.10 -7.17
N TYR A 9 5.38 -1.67 -7.38
CA TYR A 9 6.44 -1.74 -6.37
C TYR A 9 6.11 -0.92 -5.11
N LEU A 10 5.46 0.24 -5.27
CA LEU A 10 5.16 1.12 -4.14
C LEU A 10 4.10 0.48 -3.25
N SER A 11 3.08 -0.15 -3.84
CA SER A 11 2.10 -0.93 -3.10
C SER A 11 2.73 -2.12 -2.38
N PHE A 12 3.65 -2.87 -3.02
CA PHE A 12 4.34 -3.98 -2.35
C PHE A 12 5.15 -3.55 -1.13
N ILE A 13 5.87 -2.42 -1.22
CA ILE A 13 6.57 -1.85 -0.08
C ILE A 13 5.56 -1.43 1.00
N GLY A 14 4.45 -0.81 0.59
CA GLY A 14 3.36 -0.44 1.49
C GLY A 14 2.76 -1.62 2.25
N PHE A 15 2.54 -2.76 1.58
CA PHE A 15 2.13 -4.01 2.23
C PHE A 15 3.11 -4.44 3.34
N GLY A 16 4.41 -4.37 3.06
CA GLY A 16 5.45 -4.69 4.05
C GLY A 16 5.37 -3.77 5.27
N LEU A 17 5.19 -2.47 5.06
CA LEU A 17 5.04 -1.48 6.14
C LEU A 17 3.79 -1.74 7.00
N ILE A 18 2.65 -2.07 6.37
CA ILE A 18 1.43 -2.44 7.09
C ILE A 18 1.68 -3.67 7.96
N ILE A 19 2.28 -4.74 7.42
CA ILE A 19 2.56 -5.98 8.16
C ILE A 19 3.50 -5.70 9.34
N MET A 20 4.56 -4.93 9.13
CA MET A 20 5.51 -4.56 10.19
C MET A 20 4.82 -3.76 11.30
N THR A 21 3.97 -2.80 10.93
CA THR A 21 3.24 -1.99 11.90
C THR A 21 2.25 -2.83 12.70
N LEU A 22 1.53 -3.74 12.06
CA LEU A 22 0.66 -4.69 12.74
C LEU A 22 1.44 -5.59 13.70
N ALA A 23 2.62 -6.07 13.30
CA ALA A 23 3.45 -6.89 14.17
C ALA A 23 3.90 -6.13 15.42
N ILE A 24 4.38 -4.89 15.27
CA ILE A 24 4.77 -4.02 16.40
C ILE A 24 3.58 -3.76 17.32
N ASN A 25 2.41 -3.46 16.75
CA ASN A 25 1.20 -3.20 17.52
C ASN A 25 0.73 -4.45 18.31
N LEU A 26 0.81 -5.64 17.70
CA LEU A 26 0.52 -6.90 18.39
C LEU A 26 1.52 -7.16 19.52
N ILE A 27 2.82 -6.93 19.30
CA ILE A 27 3.84 -7.07 20.35
C ILE A 27 3.54 -6.13 21.50
N PHE A 28 3.19 -4.87 21.22
CA PHE A 28 2.84 -3.90 22.24
C PHE A 28 1.60 -4.32 23.05
N LYS A 29 0.52 -4.75 22.37
CA LYS A 29 -0.73 -5.14 23.02
C LYS A 29 -0.65 -6.42 23.84
N TYR A 30 0.17 -7.39 23.41
CA TYR A 30 0.25 -8.73 24.03
C TYR A 30 1.55 -9.00 24.80
N GLY A 31 2.51 -8.07 24.80
CA GLY A 31 3.80 -8.17 25.48
C GLY A 31 3.69 -8.03 27.01
N ARG A 32 2.95 -8.93 27.67
CA ARG A 32 2.86 -8.96 29.13
C ARG A 32 4.21 -9.35 29.74
N GLY A 33 4.70 -8.54 30.68
CA GLY A 33 5.95 -8.80 31.41
C GLY A 33 7.16 -7.98 30.95
N LEU A 34 6.97 -7.01 30.06
CA LEU A 34 7.99 -6.03 29.71
C LEU A 34 8.13 -4.97 30.80
N ASP A 35 9.35 -4.50 31.03
CA ASP A 35 9.61 -3.34 31.89
C ASP A 35 9.09 -2.04 31.26
N GLU A 36 8.91 -1.00 32.08
CA GLU A 36 8.36 0.29 31.65
C GLU A 36 9.18 0.94 30.52
N GLY A 37 10.51 0.78 30.51
CA GLY A 37 11.37 1.32 29.47
C GLY A 37 11.13 0.63 28.12
N SER A 38 11.01 -0.70 28.12
CA SER A 38 10.68 -1.48 26.93
C SER A 38 9.30 -1.15 26.38
N LEU A 39 8.30 -0.93 27.25
CA LEU A 39 6.95 -0.51 26.84
C LEU A 39 6.95 0.88 26.20
N MET A 40 7.70 1.83 26.76
CA MET A 40 7.85 3.17 26.19
C MET A 40 8.50 3.13 24.80
N LEU A 41 9.56 2.34 24.62
CA LEU A 41 10.22 2.16 23.32
C LEU A 41 9.27 1.54 22.28
N LEU A 42 8.47 0.56 22.67
CA LEU A 42 7.46 -0.06 21.79
C LEU A 42 6.35 0.92 21.41
N SER A 43 5.88 1.76 22.34
CA SER A 43 4.90 2.82 22.05
C SER A 43 5.44 3.79 20.98
N VAL A 44 6.67 4.29 21.17
CA VAL A 44 7.34 5.16 20.19
C VAL A 44 7.53 4.45 18.85
N ALA A 45 8.01 3.20 18.85
CA ALA A 45 8.20 2.43 17.63
C ALA A 45 6.88 2.19 16.87
N ASN A 46 5.78 1.97 17.60
CA ASN A 46 4.44 1.82 17.04
C ASN A 46 3.98 3.14 16.39
N ALA A 47 4.08 4.26 17.11
CA ALA A 47 3.72 5.58 16.60
C ALA A 47 4.52 5.97 15.34
N VAL A 48 5.84 5.74 15.36
CA VAL A 48 6.72 6.01 14.22
C VAL A 48 6.37 5.11 13.03
N SER A 49 6.12 3.81 13.26
CA SER A 49 5.73 2.88 12.19
C SER A 49 4.38 3.24 11.57
N LEU A 50 3.42 3.64 12.40
CA LEU A 50 2.13 4.18 11.96
C LEU A 50 2.31 5.42 11.10
N PHE A 51 3.11 6.39 11.55
CA PHE A 51 3.39 7.59 10.79
C PHE A 51 4.00 7.28 9.42
N PHE A 52 5.03 6.44 9.36
CA PHE A 52 5.64 6.05 8.09
C PHE A 52 4.66 5.33 7.16
N THR A 53 3.83 4.44 7.70
CA THR A 53 2.82 3.71 6.91
C THR A 53 1.78 4.66 6.32
N LEU A 54 1.32 5.65 7.09
CA LEU A 54 0.37 6.66 6.62
C LEU A 54 0.97 7.57 5.54
N VAL A 55 2.20 8.05 5.74
CA VAL A 55 2.94 8.81 4.73
C VAL A 55 3.13 7.99 3.46
N TRP A 56 3.40 6.68 3.58
CA TRP A 56 3.52 5.79 2.43
C TRP A 56 2.21 5.61 1.65
N GLY A 57 1.07 5.88 2.28
CA GLY A 57 -0.23 5.94 1.62
C GLY A 57 -0.26 6.92 0.43
N LEU A 58 0.47 8.04 0.53
CA LEU A 58 0.60 9.01 -0.56
C LEU A 58 1.21 8.38 -1.82
N PHE A 59 2.22 7.53 -1.65
CA PHE A 59 2.82 6.79 -2.77
C PHE A 59 1.85 5.78 -3.39
N GLY A 60 0.96 5.20 -2.59
CA GLY A 60 -0.15 4.36 -3.09
C GLY A 60 -1.08 5.13 -4.02
N ILE A 61 -1.47 6.34 -3.64
CA ILE A 61 -2.34 7.21 -4.44
C ILE A 61 -1.63 7.66 -5.72
N ILE A 62 -0.35 8.03 -5.63
CA ILE A 62 0.47 8.39 -6.80
C ILE A 62 0.57 7.20 -7.77
N GLU A 63 0.81 5.99 -7.27
CA GLU A 63 0.87 4.78 -8.10
C GLU A 63 -0.48 4.49 -8.77
N LEU A 64 -1.60 4.67 -8.06
CA LEU A 64 -2.95 4.57 -8.63
C LEU A 64 -3.17 5.56 -9.77
N TYR A 65 -2.75 6.81 -9.58
CA TYR A 65 -2.85 7.84 -10.61
C TYR A 65 -2.03 7.48 -11.86
N LEU A 66 -0.80 6.99 -11.68
CA LEU A 66 0.06 6.54 -12.78
C LEU A 66 -0.54 5.34 -13.52
N LEU A 67 -1.14 4.39 -12.79
CA LEU A 67 -1.88 3.25 -13.35
C LEU A 67 -3.06 3.70 -14.20
N LEU A 68 -3.90 4.61 -13.69
CA LEU A 68 -5.04 5.17 -14.43
C LEU A 68 -4.58 5.89 -15.71
N LYS A 69 -3.53 6.71 -15.61
CA LYS A 69 -2.95 7.43 -16.75
C LYS A 69 -2.39 6.47 -17.80
N SER A 70 -1.67 5.44 -17.37
CA SER A 70 -1.13 4.40 -18.25
C SER A 70 -2.23 3.61 -18.96
N ASN A 71 -3.29 3.24 -18.24
CA ASN A 71 -4.44 2.54 -18.81
C ASN A 71 -5.18 3.38 -19.87
N LYS A 72 -5.39 4.68 -19.62
CA LYS A 72 -5.96 5.60 -20.62
C LYS A 72 -5.08 5.66 -21.88
N LYS A 73 -3.75 5.75 -21.71
CA LYS A 73 -2.79 5.75 -22.82
C LYS A 73 -2.81 4.43 -23.61
N LEU A 74 -2.94 3.30 -22.93
CA LEU A 74 -3.06 1.99 -23.55
C LEU A 74 -4.32 1.88 -24.41
N LYS A 75 -5.47 2.32 -23.88
CA LYS A 75 -6.75 2.36 -24.62
C LYS A 75 -6.68 3.27 -25.84
N SER A 76 -6.06 4.45 -25.72
CA SER A 76 -5.85 5.37 -26.85
C SER A 76 -4.96 4.77 -27.94
N ARG A 77 -3.90 4.04 -27.57
CA ARG A 77 -3.04 3.35 -28.55
C ARG A 77 -3.77 2.27 -29.33
N LEU A 78 -4.66 1.51 -28.67
CA LEU A 78 -5.50 0.52 -29.35
C LEU A 78 -6.46 1.21 -30.33
N HIS A 79 -7.14 2.27 -29.90
CA HIS A 79 -8.08 3.00 -30.75
C HIS A 79 -7.41 3.57 -32.00
N ASN A 80 -6.19 4.10 -31.84
CA ASN A 80 -5.43 4.70 -32.94
C ASN A 80 -4.70 3.65 -33.81
N GLY A 81 -4.98 2.36 -33.63
CA GLY A 81 -4.35 1.28 -34.39
C GLY A 81 -2.84 1.12 -34.15
N ARG A 82 -2.29 1.76 -33.10
CA ARG A 82 -0.84 1.74 -32.82
C ARG A 82 -0.37 0.44 -32.15
N ILE A 83 -1.28 -0.39 -31.66
CA ILE A 83 -1.03 -1.70 -31.05
C ILE A 83 -2.10 -2.69 -31.51
N SER A 84 -1.74 -3.97 -31.61
CA SER A 84 -2.70 -5.03 -31.94
C SER A 84 -3.62 -5.35 -30.76
N LYS A 85 -4.75 -6.01 -31.05
CA LYS A 85 -5.69 -6.46 -30.01
C LYS A 85 -5.06 -7.48 -29.06
N GLU A 86 -4.21 -8.37 -29.57
CA GLU A 86 -3.49 -9.37 -28.78
C GLU A 86 -2.50 -8.73 -27.81
N GLU A 87 -1.69 -7.78 -28.31
CA GLU A 87 -0.77 -7.01 -27.46
C GLU A 87 -1.51 -6.22 -26.38
N PHE A 88 -2.63 -5.57 -26.77
CA PHE A 88 -3.48 -4.86 -25.82
C PHE A 88 -3.99 -5.78 -24.72
N MET A 89 -4.52 -6.96 -25.04
CA MET A 89 -5.02 -7.91 -24.05
C MET A 89 -3.94 -8.35 -23.06
N LYS A 90 -2.72 -8.60 -23.55
CA LYS A 90 -1.58 -8.96 -22.70
C LYS A 90 -1.19 -7.83 -21.74
N LEU A 91 -1.10 -6.59 -22.24
CA LEU A 91 -0.76 -5.43 -21.40
C LEU A 91 -1.89 -5.08 -20.43
N ALA A 92 -3.15 -5.20 -20.85
CA ALA A 92 -4.34 -4.95 -20.04
C ALA A 92 -4.45 -5.94 -18.88
N LYS A 93 -4.12 -7.22 -19.09
CA LYS A 93 -4.08 -8.24 -18.03
C LYS A 93 -3.07 -7.84 -16.93
N ASN A 94 -1.87 -7.41 -17.31
CA ASN A 94 -0.87 -6.95 -16.35
C ASN A 94 -1.31 -5.68 -15.62
N HIS A 95 -1.91 -4.71 -16.32
CA HIS A 95 -2.46 -3.51 -15.69
C HIS A 95 -3.57 -3.84 -14.69
N LYS A 96 -4.46 -4.78 -15.04
CA LYS A 96 -5.54 -5.23 -14.15
C LYS A 96 -4.97 -5.82 -12.86
N PHE A 97 -3.94 -6.67 -12.96
CA PHE A 97 -3.26 -7.20 -11.78
C PHE A 97 -2.68 -6.10 -10.91
N SER A 98 -1.92 -5.16 -11.49
CA SER A 98 -1.31 -4.05 -10.75
C SER A 98 -2.36 -3.12 -10.12
N PHE A 99 -3.50 -2.92 -10.78
CA PHE A 99 -4.67 -2.24 -10.22
C PHE A 99 -5.22 -2.94 -8.98
N VAL A 100 -5.41 -4.26 -9.06
CA VAL A 100 -5.94 -5.05 -7.93
C VAL A 100 -4.99 -4.96 -6.74
N VAL A 101 -3.68 -5.10 -6.95
CA VAL A 101 -2.67 -4.98 -5.88
C VAL A 101 -2.67 -3.59 -5.26
N ASN A 102 -2.74 -2.53 -6.06
CA ASN A 102 -2.74 -1.17 -5.55
C ASN A 102 -4.05 -0.82 -4.80
N ILE A 103 -5.20 -1.24 -5.32
CA ILE A 103 -6.49 -1.04 -4.62
C ILE A 103 -6.51 -1.83 -3.31
N SER A 104 -6.04 -3.09 -3.29
CA SER A 104 -6.03 -3.86 -2.05
C SER A 104 -5.10 -3.25 -1.02
N TYR A 105 -3.94 -2.71 -1.43
CA TYR A 105 -3.06 -1.94 -0.53
C TYR A 105 -3.81 -0.74 0.09
N LEU A 106 -4.46 0.09 -0.73
CA LEU A 106 -5.19 1.26 -0.25
C LEU A 106 -6.34 0.89 0.69
N VAL A 107 -7.06 -0.19 0.40
CA VAL A 107 -8.12 -0.71 1.29
C VAL A 107 -7.53 -1.12 2.65
N MET A 108 -6.42 -1.85 2.67
CA MET A 108 -5.80 -2.22 3.94
C MET A 108 -5.28 -1.01 4.72
N LEU A 109 -4.74 -0.01 4.03
CA LEU A 109 -4.34 1.25 4.66
C LEU A 109 -5.54 1.95 5.33
N LEU A 110 -6.70 1.98 4.67
CA LEU A 110 -7.93 2.54 5.24
C LEU A 110 -8.42 1.74 6.46
N ILE A 111 -8.34 0.41 6.40
CA ILE A 111 -8.67 -0.45 7.56
C ILE A 111 -7.74 -0.16 8.73
N GLN A 112 -6.43 -0.03 8.48
CA GLN A 112 -5.46 0.32 9.52
C GLN A 112 -5.72 1.72 10.10
N LEU A 113 -6.03 2.70 9.25
CA LEU A 113 -6.40 4.04 9.72
C LEU A 113 -7.66 4.01 10.58
N ALA A 114 -8.68 3.26 10.16
CA ALA A 114 -9.90 3.08 10.94
C ALA A 114 -9.61 2.41 12.30
N TYR A 115 -8.76 1.39 12.33
CA TYR A 115 -8.31 0.75 13.57
C TYR A 115 -7.66 1.77 14.52
N VAL A 116 -6.75 2.60 14.02
CA VAL A 116 -6.05 3.62 14.83
C VAL A 116 -7.04 4.64 15.38
N ILE A 117 -7.98 5.12 14.57
CA ILE A 117 -9.00 6.08 14.99
C ILE A 117 -9.91 5.47 16.07
N MET A 118 -10.34 4.22 15.90
CA MET A 118 -11.22 3.54 16.86
C MET A 118 -10.53 3.21 18.19
N ASN A 119 -9.23 2.96 18.16
CA ASN A 119 -8.44 2.63 19.34
C ASN A 119 -7.53 3.80 19.74
N TRP A 120 -7.92 5.03 19.43
CA TRP A 120 -7.11 6.22 19.68
C TRP A 120 -6.69 6.31 21.14
N ASP A 121 -7.60 5.99 22.07
CA ASP A 121 -7.33 5.98 23.52
C ASP A 121 -6.36 4.88 23.97
N GLU A 122 -6.26 3.75 23.25
CA GLU A 122 -5.28 2.68 23.52
C GLU A 122 -3.91 2.96 22.86
N VAL A 123 -3.90 3.76 21.79
CA VAL A 123 -2.67 4.16 21.06
C VAL A 123 -2.03 5.38 21.72
N ASN A 124 -2.80 6.19 22.44
CA ASN A 124 -2.35 7.33 23.21
C ASN A 124 -1.80 6.86 24.58
N VAL A 125 -0.68 6.14 24.55
CA VAL A 125 0.12 5.78 25.74
C VAL A 125 1.25 6.78 25.93
#